data_AF-A0A562TU32-F1
#
_entry.id   AF-A0A562TU32-F1
#
_cell.length_a   1.000
_cell.length_b   1.000
_cell.length_c   1.000
_cell.angle_alpha   90.00
_cell.angle_beta   90.00
_cell.angle_gamma   90.00
#
_symmetry.space_group_name_H-M   'P 1'
#
loop_
_entity.id
_entity.type
_entity.pdbx_description
1 polymer ?
#
loop_
_entity_poly.entity_id
_entity_poly.type
_entity_poly.pdbx_seq_one_letter_code
_entity_poly.pdbx_strand_id
1 'polypeptide(L)'
;MNFNPETDRYTLTDVRSAILEQTNVFNKNDLIPVPCNPDALVMGYALKLGGQVFPLTRMIKPDDLLDNSKNTIVYEQDEKLKMHLLNMFSTGNSVDKAGEHLKSIMCCLPEIDASNLSYDNLFRVIIMQFIDAQNFDVRAIKKSCVHIVNKDMKIIPFETMNIFYRDDKVEYLNQLRTEIPV
;
A
#
# COMPACT_ATOMS: atom_id res chain seq x y z
N MET A 1 -18.65 -19.67 0.65
CA MET A 1 -18.47 -19.26 2.07
C MET A 1 -19.77 -18.68 2.56
N ASN A 2 -20.29 -19.11 3.71
CA ASN A 2 -21.37 -18.42 4.42
C ASN A 2 -20.75 -17.34 5.31
N PHE A 3 -20.40 -16.19 4.75
CA PHE A 3 -19.92 -15.03 5.51
C PHE A 3 -21.12 -14.23 6.00
N ASN A 4 -21.19 -13.94 7.30
CA ASN A 4 -22.19 -13.05 7.88
C ASN A 4 -21.56 -11.66 8.16
N PRO A 5 -21.92 -10.61 7.40
CA PRO A 5 -21.38 -9.27 7.62
C PRO A 5 -21.66 -8.67 9.00
N GLU A 6 -22.64 -9.18 9.75
CA GLU A 6 -22.97 -8.67 11.09
C GLU A 6 -22.07 -9.21 12.20
N THR A 7 -21.49 -10.41 12.02
CA THR A 7 -20.73 -11.11 13.08
C THR A 7 -19.31 -11.43 12.68
N ASP A 8 -19.07 -11.63 11.38
CA ASP A 8 -17.83 -12.18 10.89
C ASP A 8 -16.90 -11.04 10.45
N ARG A 9 -15.62 -11.18 10.77
CA ARG A 9 -14.58 -10.23 10.35
C ARG A 9 -13.86 -10.78 9.14
N TYR A 10 -13.64 -9.91 8.16
CA TYR A 10 -12.82 -10.22 7.00
C TYR A 10 -11.42 -9.65 7.20
N THR A 11 -10.45 -10.51 7.47
CA THR A 11 -9.09 -10.10 7.88
C THR A 11 -8.22 -9.73 6.68
N LEU A 12 -7.08 -9.07 6.92
CA LEU A 12 -6.07 -8.83 5.89
C LEU A 12 -5.63 -10.10 5.16
N THR A 13 -5.52 -11.21 5.90
CA THR A 13 -5.16 -12.52 5.34
C THR A 13 -6.26 -13.07 4.43
N ASP A 14 -7.52 -12.87 4.79
CA ASP A 14 -8.66 -13.31 3.98
C ASP A 14 -8.73 -12.49 2.69
N VAL A 15 -8.60 -11.16 2.77
CA VAL A 15 -8.56 -10.28 1.59
C VAL A 15 -7.40 -10.66 0.67
N ARG A 16 -6.20 -10.88 1.24
CA ARG A 16 -5.03 -11.32 0.48
C ARG A 16 -5.30 -12.64 -0.24
N SER A 17 -5.88 -13.62 0.45
CA SER A 17 -6.18 -14.94 -0.13
C SER A 17 -7.21 -14.82 -1.25
N ALA A 18 -8.28 -14.07 -1.05
CA ALA A 18 -9.31 -13.87 -2.07
C ALA A 18 -8.79 -13.13 -3.31
N ILE A 19 -7.85 -12.18 -3.16
CA ILE A 19 -7.20 -11.55 -4.32
C ILE A 19 -6.41 -12.60 -5.11
N LEU A 20 -5.61 -13.44 -4.42
CA LEU A 20 -4.78 -14.46 -5.05
C LEU A 20 -5.61 -15.56 -5.73
N GLU A 21 -6.82 -15.83 -5.26
CA GLU A 21 -7.75 -16.77 -5.91
C GLU A 21 -8.38 -16.21 -7.20
N GLN A 22 -8.45 -14.88 -7.33
CA GLN A 22 -9.10 -14.21 -8.47
C GLN A 22 -8.13 -13.90 -9.63
N THR A 23 -6.82 -14.09 -9.46
CA THR A 23 -5.82 -13.71 -10.47
C THR A 23 -4.66 -14.69 -10.54
N ASN A 24 -4.14 -14.90 -11.76
CA ASN A 24 -2.91 -15.64 -12.00
C ASN A 24 -1.67 -14.73 -12.09
N VAL A 25 -1.85 -13.40 -12.01
CA VAL A 25 -0.75 -12.44 -12.11
C VAL A 25 0.07 -12.40 -10.82
N PHE A 26 -0.62 -12.30 -9.69
CA PHE A 26 0.00 -12.21 -8.37
C PHE A 26 0.09 -13.58 -7.71
N ASN A 27 1.16 -13.81 -6.95
CA ASN A 27 1.31 -14.95 -6.06
C ASN A 27 1.53 -14.47 -4.62
N LYS A 28 1.73 -15.42 -3.70
CA LYS A 28 1.90 -15.13 -2.26
C LYS A 28 3.05 -14.17 -1.96
N ASN A 29 4.06 -14.07 -2.82
CA ASN A 29 5.22 -13.20 -2.62
C ASN A 29 5.00 -11.78 -3.18
N ASP A 30 3.85 -11.50 -3.81
CA ASP A 30 3.61 -10.19 -4.41
C ASP A 30 2.75 -9.23 -3.58
N LEU A 31 2.03 -9.77 -2.59
CA LEU A 31 1.22 -9.00 -1.66
C LEU A 31 1.89 -9.11 -0.29
N ILE A 32 2.73 -8.13 0.02
CA ILE A 32 3.58 -8.13 1.21
C ILE A 32 3.19 -6.99 2.17
N PRO A 33 3.30 -7.20 3.49
CA PRO A 33 3.16 -6.13 4.47
C PRO A 33 4.20 -5.04 4.25
N VAL A 34 3.81 -3.78 4.40
CA VAL A 34 4.75 -2.66 4.29
C VAL A 34 5.49 -2.40 5.61
N PRO A 35 6.73 -1.88 5.57
CA PRO A 35 7.55 -1.67 6.76
C PRO A 35 7.01 -0.55 7.68
N CYS A 36 6.29 0.43 7.14
CA CYS A 36 5.80 1.58 7.91
C CYS A 36 4.63 1.21 8.84
N ASN A 37 3.76 0.27 8.42
CA ASN A 37 2.66 -0.25 9.23
C ASN A 37 2.31 -1.69 8.81
N PRO A 38 3.13 -2.68 9.17
CA PRO A 38 3.03 -4.06 8.68
C PRO A 38 1.75 -4.76 9.13
N ASP A 39 1.17 -4.33 10.26
CA ASP A 39 -0.03 -4.95 10.83
C ASP A 39 -1.33 -4.46 10.18
N ALA A 40 -1.29 -3.33 9.46
CA ALA A 40 -2.49 -2.69 8.90
C ALA A 40 -2.45 -2.50 7.38
N LEU A 41 -1.29 -2.65 6.74
CA LEU A 41 -1.12 -2.28 5.34
C LEU A 41 -0.31 -3.33 4.57
N VAL A 42 -0.90 -3.82 3.47
CA VAL A 42 -0.28 -4.73 2.51
C VAL A 42 -0.31 -4.08 1.14
N MET A 43 0.78 -4.19 0.39
CA MET A 43 0.88 -3.63 -0.96
C MET A 43 1.37 -4.65 -1.97
N GLY A 44 0.94 -4.44 -3.21
CA GLY A 44 1.40 -5.17 -4.38
C GLY A 44 1.51 -4.28 -5.60
N TYR A 45 2.48 -4.59 -6.46
CA TYR A 45 2.83 -3.80 -7.62
C TYR A 45 3.00 -4.69 -8.83
N ALA A 46 2.49 -4.23 -9.96
CA ALA A 46 2.72 -4.83 -11.25
C ALA A 46 3.00 -3.76 -12.31
N LEU A 47 3.78 -4.14 -13.32
CA LEU A 47 4.14 -3.31 -14.45
C LEU A 47 3.41 -3.77 -15.70
N LYS A 48 2.77 -2.84 -16.40
CA LYS A 48 2.07 -3.02 -17.66
C LYS A 48 2.99 -2.59 -18.81
N LEU A 49 3.45 -3.55 -19.62
CA LEU A 49 4.30 -3.29 -20.80
C LEU A 49 3.86 -4.13 -21.99
N GLY A 50 3.69 -3.49 -23.15
CA GLY A 50 3.38 -4.21 -24.39
C GLY A 50 2.14 -5.12 -24.32
N GLY A 51 1.14 -4.75 -23.50
CA GLY A 51 -0.06 -5.55 -23.25
C GLY A 51 0.13 -6.72 -22.26
N GLN A 52 1.31 -6.86 -21.67
CA GLN A 52 1.62 -7.86 -20.64
C GLN A 52 1.70 -7.21 -19.24
N VAL A 53 1.47 -8.01 -18.20
CA VAL A 53 1.51 -7.58 -16.80
C VAL A 53 2.56 -8.38 -16.04
N PHE A 54 3.52 -7.69 -15.45
CA PHE A 54 4.66 -8.27 -14.72
C PHE A 54 4.58 -7.93 -13.23
N PRO A 55 4.47 -8.91 -12.33
CA PRO A 55 4.46 -8.64 -10.89
C PRO A 55 5.86 -8.18 -10.43
N LEU A 56 5.94 -6.98 -9.86
CA LEU A 56 7.21 -6.37 -9.43
C LEU A 56 7.56 -6.68 -7.99
N THR A 57 6.56 -6.82 -7.11
CA THR A 57 6.79 -6.89 -5.66
C THR A 57 7.72 -8.04 -5.27
N ARG A 58 7.55 -9.24 -5.84
CA ARG A 58 8.42 -10.40 -5.54
C ARG A 58 9.88 -10.21 -5.94
N MET A 59 10.19 -9.21 -6.77
CA MET A 59 11.55 -8.90 -7.24
C MET A 59 12.30 -7.98 -6.27
N ILE A 60 11.59 -7.44 -5.28
CA ILE A 60 12.16 -6.60 -4.22
C ILE A 60 12.56 -7.53 -3.08
N LYS A 61 13.82 -7.47 -2.63
CA LYS A 61 14.21 -8.23 -1.43
C LYS A 61 13.55 -7.59 -0.21
N PRO A 62 13.01 -8.38 0.73
CA PRO A 62 12.44 -7.84 1.97
C PRO A 62 13.39 -6.89 2.71
N ASP A 63 14.69 -7.19 2.67
CA ASP A 63 15.74 -6.35 3.28
C ASP A 63 15.84 -4.96 2.62
N ASP A 64 15.62 -4.87 1.30
CA ASP A 64 15.65 -3.61 0.55
C ASP A 64 14.41 -2.73 0.80
N LEU A 65 13.32 -3.30 1.37
CA LEU A 65 12.17 -2.52 1.86
C LEU A 65 12.39 -1.97 3.27
N LEU A 66 13.25 -2.62 4.06
CA LEU A 66 13.56 -2.23 5.44
C LEU A 66 14.73 -1.24 5.48
N ASP A 67 15.70 -1.40 4.58
CA ASP A 67 16.78 -0.45 4.36
C ASP A 67 16.36 0.56 3.29
N ASN A 68 15.98 1.78 3.71
CA ASN A 68 15.79 2.97 2.85
C ASN A 68 17.05 3.37 2.03
N SER A 69 18.07 2.52 1.93
CA SER A 69 19.39 2.82 1.36
C SER A 69 19.82 1.92 0.20
N LYS A 70 19.10 0.83 -0.13
CA LYS A 70 19.48 -0.08 -1.23
C LYS A 70 18.40 -0.17 -2.30
N ASN A 71 18.56 0.71 -3.27
CA ASN A 71 17.70 0.90 -4.44
C ASN A 71 18.02 -0.10 -5.56
N THR A 72 17.77 -1.40 -5.37
CA THR A 72 18.01 -2.38 -6.45
C THR A 72 16.86 -3.35 -6.63
N ILE A 73 15.97 -3.06 -7.58
CA ILE A 73 15.12 -4.12 -8.16
C ILE A 73 16.04 -5.09 -8.88
N VAL A 74 15.99 -6.37 -8.51
CA VAL A 74 16.83 -7.41 -9.12
C VAL A 74 16.21 -7.81 -10.46
N TYR A 75 16.44 -7.00 -11.50
CA TYR A 75 15.95 -7.24 -12.86
C TYR A 75 16.53 -8.50 -13.52
N GLU A 76 17.63 -9.04 -12.97
CA GLU A 76 18.36 -10.19 -13.54
C GLU A 76 17.57 -11.50 -13.50
N GLN A 77 16.48 -11.59 -12.72
CA GLN A 77 15.76 -12.84 -12.50
C GLN A 77 14.64 -13.11 -13.52
N ASP A 78 14.18 -12.11 -14.28
CA ASP A 78 13.12 -12.29 -15.28
C ASP A 78 13.60 -11.90 -16.70
N GLU A 79 13.99 -12.93 -17.46
CA GLU A 79 14.43 -12.82 -18.86
C GLU A 79 13.37 -12.15 -19.76
N LYS A 80 12.06 -12.32 -19.49
CA LYS A 80 10.99 -11.71 -20.31
C LYS A 80 10.84 -10.22 -20.02
N LEU A 81 10.90 -9.82 -18.75
CA LEU A 81 10.90 -8.42 -18.36
C LEU A 81 12.16 -7.73 -18.89
N LYS A 82 13.32 -8.36 -18.73
CA LYS A 82 14.61 -7.90 -19.27
C LYS A 82 14.54 -7.68 -20.78
N MET A 83 13.99 -8.63 -21.55
CA MET A 83 13.83 -8.48 -22.99
C MET A 83 12.87 -7.32 -23.37
N HIS A 84 11.76 -7.14 -22.65
CA HIS A 84 10.85 -6.01 -22.89
C HIS A 84 11.50 -4.66 -22.57
N LEU A 85 12.24 -4.58 -21.46
CA LEU A 85 13.00 -3.40 -21.07
C LEU A 85 14.11 -3.11 -22.09
N LEU A 86 14.93 -4.10 -22.46
CA LEU A 86 15.97 -3.96 -23.48
C LEU A 86 15.41 -3.47 -24.82
N ASN A 87 14.29 -4.02 -25.27
CA ASN A 87 13.61 -3.58 -26.50
C ASN A 87 13.11 -2.13 -26.40
N MET A 88 12.59 -1.72 -25.23
CA MET A 88 12.16 -0.34 -24.97
C MET A 88 13.32 0.65 -24.87
N PHE A 89 14.49 0.24 -24.35
CA PHE A 89 15.69 1.09 -24.28
C PHE A 89 16.49 1.12 -25.60
N SER A 90 16.26 0.16 -26.50
CA SER A 90 16.95 0.09 -27.80
C SER A 90 16.33 0.97 -28.89
N THR A 91 15.16 1.58 -28.62
CA THR A 91 14.45 2.47 -29.56
C THR A 91 14.39 3.93 -29.06
N GLY A 92 15.52 4.65 -29.17
CA GLY A 92 15.53 6.10 -29.41
C GLY A 92 15.53 7.08 -28.21
N ASN A 93 16.70 7.69 -28.01
CA ASN A 93 17.00 9.02 -27.43
C ASN A 93 17.06 9.27 -25.90
N SER A 94 18.26 9.78 -25.53
CA SER A 94 18.68 10.63 -24.39
C SER A 94 18.02 10.43 -23.02
N VAL A 95 18.83 9.89 -22.13
CA VAL A 95 18.64 9.71 -20.69
C VAL A 95 18.69 11.07 -19.99
N ASP A 96 17.59 11.83 -20.00
CA ASP A 96 17.43 12.97 -19.10
C ASP A 96 15.92 13.27 -18.94
N LYS A 97 15.42 13.21 -17.70
CA LYS A 97 14.07 13.61 -17.23
C LYS A 97 12.96 12.55 -17.06
N ALA A 98 13.26 11.34 -16.58
CA ALA A 98 12.20 10.44 -16.08
C ALA A 98 12.21 10.20 -14.56
N GLY A 99 13.19 10.71 -13.84
CA GLY A 99 13.37 10.43 -12.41
C GLY A 99 12.39 11.11 -11.45
N GLU A 100 11.61 12.10 -11.89
CA GLU A 100 10.87 12.97 -10.95
C GLU A 100 9.39 12.61 -10.72
N HIS A 101 8.71 11.93 -11.65
CA HIS A 101 7.24 11.78 -11.57
C HIS A 101 6.73 10.49 -10.90
N LEU A 102 7.48 9.39 -10.90
CA LEU A 102 7.10 8.19 -10.11
C LEU A 102 7.40 8.34 -8.60
N LYS A 103 8.23 9.32 -8.25
CA LYS A 103 8.95 9.45 -6.97
C LYS A 103 8.06 9.76 -5.76
N SER A 104 6.92 10.43 -5.94
CA SER A 104 6.10 10.91 -4.81
C SER A 104 4.92 9.99 -4.44
N ILE A 105 4.59 9.00 -5.28
CA ILE A 105 3.36 8.18 -5.09
C ILE A 105 3.69 6.84 -4.42
N MET A 106 4.95 6.43 -4.38
CA MET A 106 5.38 5.08 -3.99
C MET A 106 6.25 5.15 -2.72
N CYS A 107 5.64 5.17 -1.52
CA CYS A 107 6.37 5.19 -0.24
C CYS A 107 7.36 4.04 -0.05
N CYS A 108 7.17 2.98 -0.82
CA CYS A 108 7.58 1.63 -0.46
C CYS A 108 8.05 0.85 -1.69
N LEU A 109 8.38 1.52 -2.80
CA LEU A 109 9.22 0.93 -3.84
C LEU A 109 10.57 1.61 -3.92
N PRO A 110 11.61 0.84 -4.25
CA PRO A 110 12.90 1.39 -4.66
C PRO A 110 12.74 2.32 -5.87
N GLU A 111 13.67 3.27 -6.01
CA GLU A 111 13.74 4.16 -7.17
C GLU A 111 13.80 3.33 -8.46
N ILE A 112 12.81 3.48 -9.34
CA ILE A 112 12.79 2.85 -10.66
C ILE A 112 13.34 3.87 -11.65
N ASP A 113 14.62 3.76 -12.01
CA ASP A 113 15.17 4.53 -13.13
C ASP A 113 14.75 3.88 -14.45
N ALA A 114 13.73 4.47 -15.07
CA ALA A 114 13.26 4.01 -16.37
C ALA A 114 12.75 5.19 -17.21
N SER A 115 13.62 5.67 -18.10
CA SER A 115 13.36 6.80 -19.02
C SER A 115 12.06 6.70 -19.81
N ASN A 116 11.59 5.49 -20.10
CA ASN A 116 10.42 5.22 -20.93
C ASN A 116 9.22 4.64 -20.15
N LEU A 117 9.27 4.59 -18.82
CA LEU A 117 8.14 4.14 -17.99
C LEU A 117 7.41 5.33 -17.37
N SER A 118 6.09 5.36 -17.57
CA SER A 118 5.21 6.34 -16.95
C SER A 118 4.39 5.72 -15.83
N TYR A 119 3.69 6.55 -15.05
CA TYR A 119 2.76 6.09 -14.02
C TYR A 119 1.65 5.18 -14.59
N ASP A 120 1.25 5.37 -15.86
CA ASP A 120 0.22 4.55 -16.51
C ASP A 120 0.65 3.08 -16.67
N ASN A 121 1.96 2.83 -16.68
CA ASN A 121 2.53 1.50 -16.70
C ASN A 121 2.46 0.82 -15.33
N LEU A 122 2.24 1.55 -14.24
CA LEU A 122 2.15 0.96 -12.91
C LEU A 122 0.72 0.52 -12.59
N PHE A 123 0.59 -0.65 -12.00
CA PHE A 123 -0.61 -1.12 -11.33
C PHE A 123 -0.30 -1.36 -9.86
N ARG A 124 -1.13 -0.83 -8.97
CA ARG A 124 -0.92 -0.93 -7.52
C ARG A 124 -2.15 -1.48 -6.83
N VAL A 125 -1.94 -2.49 -6.00
CA VAL A 125 -2.92 -3.01 -5.05
C VAL A 125 -2.53 -2.51 -3.66
N ILE A 126 -3.46 -1.89 -2.94
CA ILE A 126 -3.30 -1.54 -1.54
C ILE A 126 -4.45 -2.20 -0.77
N ILE A 127 -4.09 -3.01 0.21
CA ILE A 127 -5.04 -3.56 1.18
C ILE A 127 -4.76 -2.86 2.50
N MET A 128 -5.75 -2.13 3.00
CA MET A 128 -5.64 -1.37 4.23
C MET A 128 -6.72 -1.81 5.20
N GLN A 129 -6.31 -2.19 6.40
CA GLN A 129 -7.20 -2.47 7.52
C GLN A 129 -7.29 -1.24 8.39
N PHE A 130 -8.49 -0.68 8.50
CA PHE A 130 -8.78 0.34 9.49
C PHE A 130 -9.04 -0.31 10.85
N ILE A 131 -8.52 0.33 11.90
CA ILE A 131 -8.71 -0.10 13.28
C ILE A 131 -10.16 0.18 13.71
N ASP A 132 -10.71 -0.75 14.47
CA ASP A 132 -12.04 -0.70 15.07
C ASP A 132 -11.94 -0.91 16.59
N ALA A 133 -13.10 -1.02 17.27
CA ALA A 133 -13.14 -1.21 18.72
C ALA A 133 -12.52 -2.55 19.20
N GLN A 134 -12.42 -3.57 18.33
CA GLN A 134 -11.92 -4.90 18.67
C GLN A 134 -10.39 -5.01 18.55
N ASN A 135 -9.77 -4.19 17.70
CA ASN A 135 -8.31 -4.19 17.49
C ASN A 135 -7.68 -2.81 17.74
N PHE A 136 -8.25 -2.05 18.68
CA PHE A 136 -7.78 -0.71 19.02
C PHE A 136 -6.36 -0.70 19.62
N ASP A 137 -5.37 -0.19 18.86
CA ASP A 137 -4.00 0.06 19.35
C ASP A 137 -3.55 1.50 19.05
N VAL A 138 -3.30 2.27 20.12
CA VAL A 138 -2.81 3.64 20.06
C VAL A 138 -1.46 3.75 19.34
N ARG A 139 -0.57 2.74 19.44
CA ARG A 139 0.73 2.74 18.76
C ARG A 139 0.56 2.63 17.24
N ALA A 140 -0.37 1.81 16.79
CA ALA A 140 -0.67 1.66 15.36
C ALA A 140 -1.33 2.93 14.81
N ILE A 141 -2.25 3.55 15.57
CA ILE A 141 -2.89 4.83 15.20
C ILE A 141 -1.86 5.95 15.01
N LYS A 142 -0.81 6.02 15.86
CA LYS A 142 0.28 7.00 15.69
C LYS A 142 1.09 6.83 14.40
N LYS A 143 1.04 5.64 13.78
CA LYS A 143 1.66 5.32 12.49
C LYS A 143 0.66 5.36 11.33
N SER A 144 -0.58 5.82 11.57
CA SER A 144 -1.59 5.91 10.52
C SER A 144 -1.11 6.82 9.39
N CYS A 145 -1.39 6.40 8.16
CA CYS A 145 -1.09 7.17 6.96
C CYS A 145 -2.34 7.81 6.34
N VAL A 146 -3.54 7.48 6.83
CA VAL A 146 -4.81 7.99 6.30
C VAL A 146 -5.48 8.87 7.34
N HIS A 147 -5.73 10.11 6.95
CA HIS A 147 -6.33 11.10 7.82
C HIS A 147 -7.52 11.75 7.12
N ILE A 148 -8.53 12.11 7.91
CA ILE A 148 -9.68 12.89 7.47
C ILE A 148 -9.53 14.31 8.03
N VAL A 149 -9.80 15.30 7.17
CA VAL A 149 -10.04 16.67 7.62
C VAL A 149 -11.49 16.74 8.12
N ASN A 150 -11.65 16.92 9.42
CA ASN A 150 -12.97 17.02 10.04
C ASN A 150 -13.63 18.37 9.74
N LYS A 151 -14.93 18.49 10.04
CA LYS A 151 -15.73 19.73 9.85
C LYS A 151 -15.16 20.93 10.62
N ASP A 152 -14.46 20.69 11.72
CA ASP A 152 -13.76 21.71 12.52
C ASP A 152 -12.31 21.98 12.05
N MET A 153 -11.97 21.56 10.83
CA MET A 153 -10.66 21.71 10.20
C MET A 153 -9.49 21.01 10.92
N LYS A 154 -9.79 20.10 11.85
CA LYS A 154 -8.77 19.25 12.47
C LYS A 154 -8.47 18.03 11.61
N ILE A 155 -7.20 17.67 11.54
CA ILE A 155 -6.74 16.42 10.93
C ILE A 155 -6.87 15.31 11.96
N ILE A 156 -7.62 14.27 11.62
CA ILE A 156 -7.92 13.15 12.51
C ILE A 156 -7.54 11.85 11.79
N PRO A 157 -6.76 10.94 12.41
CA PRO A 157 -6.52 9.61 11.86
C PRO A 157 -7.84 8.90 11.58
N PHE A 158 -7.99 8.31 10.38
CA PHE A 158 -9.24 7.70 9.94
C PHE A 158 -9.73 6.64 10.94
N GLU A 159 -8.80 5.88 11.51
CA GLU A 159 -9.04 4.86 12.53
C GLU A 159 -9.80 5.43 13.74
N THR A 160 -9.43 6.62 14.20
CA THR A 160 -10.10 7.26 15.34
C THR A 160 -11.37 8.00 14.94
N MET A 161 -11.52 8.36 13.66
CA MET A 161 -12.69 9.09 13.19
C MET A 161 -13.96 8.28 13.45
N ASN A 162 -14.01 7.02 13.02
CA ASN A 162 -15.21 6.20 13.14
C ASN A 162 -15.54 5.80 14.59
N ILE A 163 -14.55 5.80 15.48
CA ILE A 163 -14.74 5.39 16.88
C ILE A 163 -15.16 6.58 17.76
N PHE A 164 -14.53 7.75 17.57
CA PHE A 164 -14.63 8.86 18.52
C PHE A 164 -15.18 10.16 17.94
N TYR A 165 -15.02 10.40 16.64
CA TYR A 165 -15.24 11.74 16.08
C TYR A 165 -16.32 11.81 15.00
N ARG A 166 -16.91 10.67 14.61
CA ARG A 166 -17.98 10.60 13.63
C ARG A 166 -19.33 10.92 14.29
N ASP A 167 -19.99 11.95 13.75
CA ASP A 167 -21.37 12.33 14.11
C ASP A 167 -21.58 12.38 15.64
N ASP A 168 -22.54 11.62 16.17
CA ASP A 168 -22.95 11.60 17.59
C ASP A 168 -21.87 11.08 18.56
N LYS A 169 -20.78 10.49 18.03
CA LYS A 169 -19.66 10.00 18.85
C LYS A 169 -18.90 11.14 19.53
N VAL A 170 -18.90 12.34 18.95
CA VAL A 170 -18.20 13.50 19.49
C VAL A 170 -18.80 13.92 20.83
N GLU A 171 -20.14 13.98 20.90
CA GLU A 171 -20.85 14.32 22.13
C GLU A 171 -20.57 13.31 23.23
N TYR A 172 -20.63 12.02 22.90
CA TYR A 172 -20.32 10.95 23.85
C TYR A 172 -18.86 11.01 24.33
N LEU A 173 -17.90 11.26 23.43
CA LEU A 173 -16.50 11.45 23.81
C LEU A 173 -16.32 12.62 24.79
N ASN A 174 -17.04 13.73 24.56
CA ASN A 174 -16.97 14.90 25.43
C ASN A 174 -17.53 14.62 26.82
N GLN A 175 -18.60 13.82 26.93
CA GLN A 175 -19.12 13.36 28.23
C GLN A 175 -18.07 12.53 28.97
N LEU A 176 -17.50 11.52 28.32
CA LEU A 176 -16.46 10.67 28.93
C LEU A 176 -15.24 11.47 29.40
N ARG A 177 -14.83 12.51 28.66
CA ARG A 177 -13.72 13.39 29.07
C ARG A 177 -14.02 14.17 30.35
N THR A 178 -15.27 14.49 30.65
CA THR A 178 -15.65 15.16 31.90
C THR A 178 -15.67 14.22 33.10
N GLU A 179 -15.78 12.91 32.86
CA GLU A 179 -15.80 11.88 33.90
C GLU A 179 -14.39 11.42 34.33
N ILE A 180 -13.38 11.65 33.49
CA ILE A 180 -11.98 11.29 33.79
C ILE A 180 -11.38 12.36 34.72
N PRO A 181 -10.98 12.02 35.96
CA PRO A 181 -10.25 12.95 36.83
C PRO A 181 -8.91 13.29 36.19
N VAL A 182 -8.56 14.58 36.19
CA VAL A 182 -7.25 15.11 35.75
C VAL A 182 -6.13 14.60 36.65
#